data_AF-A0A6G4MVN9-F1
#
_entry.id   AF-A0A6G4MVN9-F1
#
_cell.length_a   1.000
_cell.length_b   1.000
_cell.length_c   1.000
_cell.angle_alpha   90.00
_cell.angle_beta   90.00
_cell.angle_gamma   90.00
#
_symmetry.space_group_name_H-M   'P 1'
#
loop_
_entity.id
_entity.type
_entity.pdbx_description
1 polymer ?
#
loop_
_entity_poly.entity_id
_entity_poly.type
_entity_poly.pdbx_seq_one_letter_code
_entity_poly.pdbx_strand_id
1 'polypeptide(L)'
;TWAWRFKACLFDTTLKAAQDYDIFLRMVVAYGKPWKVKEATQILHVNHGEMRITSSPNKFSGYFQFYRKHKGKFDRASKKYQLFTLYQIRNKRMNWRTLLTLLSVRNSKRLADGLRGR
;
A
#
# COMPACT_ATOMS: atom_id res chain seq x y z
N THR A 1 27.73 4.86 6.12
CA THR A 1 26.31 5.20 5.87
C THR A 1 25.52 3.92 5.60
N TRP A 2 24.22 3.89 5.87
CA TRP A 2 23.37 2.70 5.68
C TRP A 2 22.81 2.51 4.26
N ALA A 3 23.24 3.36 3.31
CA ALA A 3 22.71 3.43 1.95
C ALA A 3 22.89 2.11 1.15
N TRP A 4 23.89 1.30 1.49
CA TRP A 4 24.13 0.00 0.84
C TRP A 4 22.92 -0.96 0.98
N ARG A 5 22.10 -0.82 2.03
CA ARG A 5 20.89 -1.64 2.22
C ARG A 5 19.87 -1.44 1.10
N PHE A 6 19.80 -0.25 0.50
CA PHE A 6 18.96 0.00 -0.67
C PHE A 6 19.52 -0.70 -1.91
N LYS A 7 20.85 -0.71 -2.09
CA LYS A 7 21.51 -1.45 -3.18
C LYS A 7 21.35 -2.96 -3.04
N ALA A 8 21.25 -3.47 -1.80
CA ALA A 8 20.93 -4.87 -1.53
C ALA A 8 19.44 -5.21 -1.73
N CYS A 9 18.56 -4.20 -1.72
CA CYS A 9 17.12 -4.35 -1.89
C CYS A 9 16.62 -3.58 -3.13
N LEU A 10 17.20 -3.82 -4.31
CA LEU A 10 16.76 -3.19 -5.57
C LEU A 10 15.29 -3.47 -5.89
N PHE A 11 14.72 -2.69 -6.80
CA PHE A 11 13.34 -2.89 -7.26
C PHE A 11 13.15 -4.27 -7.88
N ASP A 12 12.00 -4.87 -7.61
CA ASP A 12 11.57 -6.06 -8.33
C ASP A 12 10.99 -5.62 -9.68
N THR A 13 11.73 -5.89 -10.76
CA THR A 13 11.37 -5.53 -12.13
C THR A 13 10.17 -6.31 -12.67
N THR A 14 9.77 -7.39 -11.99
CA THR A 14 8.58 -8.17 -12.37
C THR A 14 7.28 -7.56 -11.86
N LEU A 15 7.35 -6.67 -10.85
CA LEU A 15 6.18 -5.96 -10.32
C LEU A 15 5.80 -4.79 -11.20
N LYS A 16 4.56 -4.81 -11.70
CA LYS A 16 4.01 -3.73 -12.55
C LYS A 16 3.68 -2.44 -11.80
N ALA A 17 3.47 -2.52 -10.48
CA ALA A 17 3.27 -1.39 -9.57
C ALA A 17 3.58 -1.83 -8.13
N ALA A 18 3.56 -0.88 -7.18
CA ALA A 18 3.86 -1.10 -5.75
C ALA A 18 5.32 -1.56 -5.48
N GLN A 19 6.25 -1.18 -6.36
CA GLN A 19 7.68 -1.51 -6.27
C GLN A 19 8.34 -0.86 -5.04
N ASP A 20 7.92 0.37 -4.71
CA ASP A 20 8.28 1.11 -3.50
C ASP A 20 7.86 0.35 -2.23
N TYR A 21 6.60 -0.09 -2.18
CA TYR A 21 6.06 -0.90 -1.09
C TYR A 21 6.80 -2.24 -0.93
N ASP A 22 7.13 -2.89 -2.04
CA ASP A 22 7.89 -4.14 -2.07
C ASP A 22 9.31 -3.97 -1.49
N ILE A 23 10.05 -2.95 -1.92
CA ILE A 23 11.37 -2.64 -1.34
C ILE A 23 11.25 -2.40 0.15
N PHE A 24 10.34 -1.50 0.57
CA PHE A 24 10.25 -1.15 1.99
C PHE A 24 9.94 -2.37 2.84
N LEU A 25 9.00 -3.23 2.43
CA LEU A 25 8.72 -4.44 3.17
C LEU A 25 9.92 -5.39 3.21
N ARG A 26 10.63 -5.59 2.10
CA ARG A 26 11.85 -6.41 2.07
C ARG A 26 12.94 -5.85 2.99
N MET A 27 13.11 -4.54 3.02
CA MET A 27 14.04 -3.89 3.94
C MET A 27 13.64 -4.10 5.40
N VAL A 28 12.35 -3.99 5.75
CA VAL A 28 11.90 -4.25 7.12
C VAL A 28 12.14 -5.71 7.53
N VAL A 29 11.88 -6.65 6.62
CA VAL A 29 12.08 -8.07 6.87
C VAL A 29 13.58 -8.40 7.05
N ALA A 30 14.45 -7.79 6.25
CA ALA A 30 15.89 -8.08 6.26
C ALA A 30 16.65 -7.32 7.37
N TYR A 31 16.23 -6.09 7.67
CA TYR A 31 17.03 -5.16 8.48
C TYR A 31 16.29 -4.58 9.69
N GLY A 32 15.05 -4.99 9.93
CA GLY A 32 14.26 -4.58 11.09
C GLY A 32 13.44 -3.31 10.90
N LYS A 33 12.85 -2.85 12.01
CA LYS A 33 11.86 -1.76 12.01
C LYS A 33 12.46 -0.45 11.49
N PRO A 34 11.76 0.28 10.60
CA PRO A 34 12.22 1.58 10.13
C PRO A 34 12.04 2.65 11.22
N TRP A 35 12.90 3.66 11.19
CA TRP A 35 12.74 4.87 11.99
C TRP A 35 11.98 5.93 11.20
N LYS A 36 10.92 6.48 11.78
CA LYS A 36 10.10 7.53 11.17
C LYS A 36 10.49 8.89 11.77
N VAL A 37 10.98 9.76 10.91
CA VAL A 37 11.29 11.17 11.22
C VAL A 37 9.98 11.96 11.38
N LYS A 38 9.91 12.89 12.35
CA LYS A 38 8.70 13.68 12.62
C LYS A 38 8.57 14.86 11.67
N GLU A 39 9.71 15.39 11.27
CA GLU A 39 9.90 16.53 10.40
C GLU A 39 9.52 16.19 8.96
N ALA A 40 8.88 17.13 8.27
CA ALA A 40 8.59 16.99 6.85
C ALA A 40 9.90 17.19 6.06
N THR A 41 10.47 16.08 5.59
CA THR A 41 11.75 16.07 4.84
C THR A 41 11.58 16.06 3.33
N GLN A 42 10.35 15.95 2.84
CA GLN A 42 10.04 15.88 1.41
C GLN A 42 8.78 16.69 1.08
N ILE A 43 8.86 17.51 0.04
CA ILE A 43 7.71 18.16 -0.58
C ILE A 43 7.17 17.23 -1.66
N LEU A 44 5.91 16.81 -1.52
CA LEU A 44 5.24 15.96 -2.50
C LEU A 44 4.31 16.80 -3.38
N HIS A 45 4.63 16.92 -4.66
CA HIS A 45 3.77 17.56 -5.64
C HIS A 45 2.67 16.58 -6.07
N VAL A 46 1.46 16.75 -5.52
CA VAL A 46 0.29 15.96 -5.87
C VAL A 46 -0.53 16.75 -6.89
N ASN A 47 -0.46 16.40 -8.18
CA ASN A 47 -1.36 17.00 -9.17
C ASN A 47 -2.81 16.59 -8.85
N HIS A 48 -3.64 17.57 -8.49
CA HIS A 48 -5.02 17.40 -8.06
C HIS A 48 -6.05 17.51 -9.20
N GLY A 49 -5.64 17.84 -10.43
CA GLY A 49 -6.55 18.08 -11.56
C GLY A 49 -6.19 17.42 -12.89
N GLU A 50 -4.96 16.96 -13.08
CA GLU A 50 -4.56 16.27 -14.32
C GLU A 50 -4.74 14.75 -14.20
N MET A 51 -4.97 14.09 -15.34
CA MET A 51 -5.13 12.64 -15.45
C MET A 51 -3.99 11.93 -14.73
N ARG A 52 -4.27 11.34 -13.55
CA ARG A 52 -3.31 10.47 -12.86
C ARG A 52 -2.90 9.36 -13.83
N ILE A 53 -1.62 9.32 -14.20
CA ILE A 53 -1.03 8.27 -15.05
C ILE A 53 -1.34 6.86 -14.49
N THR A 54 -1.54 6.75 -13.16
CA THR A 54 -1.92 5.52 -12.44
C THR A 54 -3.43 5.36 -12.14
N SER A 55 -4.33 5.71 -13.06
CA SER A 55 -5.74 5.27 -13.02
C SER A 55 -5.98 3.93 -13.73
N SER A 56 -4.91 3.24 -14.17
CA SER A 56 -5.03 2.07 -15.04
C SER A 56 -5.33 0.76 -14.29
N PRO A 57 -5.91 -0.25 -14.98
CA PRO A 57 -6.06 -1.64 -14.49
C PRO A 57 -4.78 -2.24 -13.87
N ASN A 58 -3.60 -1.71 -14.22
CA ASN A 58 -2.31 -2.11 -13.68
C ASN A 58 -2.17 -1.82 -12.18
N LYS A 59 -2.89 -0.82 -11.64
CA LYS A 59 -2.88 -0.54 -10.20
C LYS A 59 -3.42 -1.72 -9.40
N PHE A 60 -4.55 -2.30 -9.81
CA PHE A 60 -5.08 -3.49 -9.14
C PHE A 60 -4.09 -4.66 -9.28
N SER A 61 -3.59 -4.89 -10.50
CA SER A 61 -2.67 -5.99 -10.78
C SER A 61 -1.41 -5.90 -9.91
N GLY A 62 -0.76 -4.74 -9.82
CA GLY A 62 0.46 -4.58 -9.05
C GLY A 62 0.24 -4.72 -7.54
N TYR A 63 -0.79 -4.09 -6.98
CA TYR A 63 -1.12 -4.27 -5.56
C TYR A 63 -1.53 -5.73 -5.24
N PHE A 64 -2.18 -6.42 -6.18
CA PHE A 64 -2.56 -7.82 -6.01
C PHE A 64 -1.33 -8.75 -6.07
N GLN A 65 -0.41 -8.51 -7.00
CA GLN A 65 0.88 -9.21 -7.07
C GLN A 65 1.68 -9.02 -5.79
N PHE A 66 1.81 -7.77 -5.30
CA PHE A 66 2.43 -7.47 -4.01
C PHE A 66 1.78 -8.25 -2.86
N TYR A 67 0.44 -8.22 -2.76
CA TYR A 67 -0.27 -8.96 -1.74
C TYR A 67 0.02 -10.46 -1.81
N ARG A 68 -0.05 -11.07 -2.99
CA ARG A 68 0.25 -12.51 -3.18
C ARG A 68 1.68 -12.85 -2.78
N LYS A 69 2.65 -12.03 -3.16
CA LYS A 69 4.07 -12.18 -2.85
C LYS A 69 4.34 -12.15 -1.34
N HIS A 70 3.60 -11.35 -0.58
CA HIS A 70 3.92 -11.07 0.82
C HIS A 70 2.89 -11.52 1.86
N LYS A 71 1.71 -12.01 1.46
CA LYS A 71 0.62 -12.35 2.41
C LYS A 71 1.03 -13.29 3.54
N GLY A 72 2.03 -14.14 3.34
CA GLY A 72 2.56 -15.04 4.38
C GLY A 72 3.22 -14.30 5.55
N LYS A 73 3.76 -13.09 5.31
CA LYS A 73 4.43 -12.24 6.31
C LYS A 73 3.47 -11.35 7.07
N PHE A 74 2.19 -11.29 6.66
CA PHE A 74 1.20 -10.38 7.21
C PHE A 74 0.45 -11.01 8.38
N ASP A 75 0.33 -10.25 9.47
CA ASP A 75 -0.65 -10.50 10.51
C ASP A 75 -2.09 -10.36 9.97
N ARG A 76 -3.08 -10.81 10.76
CA ARG A 76 -4.49 -10.79 10.35
C ARG A 76 -4.96 -9.37 9.99
N ALA A 77 -4.55 -8.36 10.76
CA ALA A 77 -4.92 -6.97 10.53
C ALA A 77 -4.31 -6.40 9.23
N SER A 78 -3.05 -6.71 8.91
CA SER A 78 -2.41 -6.32 7.65
C SER A 78 -3.06 -7.00 6.47
N LYS A 79 -3.43 -8.29 6.58
CA LYS A 79 -4.18 -8.99 5.54
C LYS A 79 -5.50 -8.26 5.25
N LYS A 80 -6.27 -7.92 6.29
CA LYS A 80 -7.52 -7.14 6.15
C LYS A 80 -7.28 -5.78 5.49
N TYR A 81 -6.25 -5.05 5.93
CA TYR A 81 -5.89 -3.75 5.36
C TYR A 81 -5.56 -3.83 3.85
N GLN A 82 -4.75 -4.81 3.44
CA GLN A 82 -4.37 -4.99 2.05
C GLN A 82 -5.58 -5.40 1.19
N LEU A 83 -6.42 -6.32 1.69
CA LEU A 83 -7.65 -6.72 1.00
C LEU A 83 -8.65 -5.57 0.87
N PHE A 84 -8.80 -4.74 1.92
CA PHE A 84 -9.60 -3.52 1.85
C PHE A 84 -9.07 -2.55 0.78
N THR A 85 -7.75 -2.38 0.70
CA THR A 85 -7.11 -1.54 -0.33
C THR A 85 -7.39 -2.06 -1.73
N LEU A 86 -7.25 -3.37 -1.95
CA LEU A 86 -7.57 -4.01 -3.23
C LEU A 86 -9.04 -3.84 -3.61
N TYR A 87 -9.94 -3.92 -2.62
CA TYR A 87 -11.38 -3.72 -2.83
C TYR A 87 -11.70 -2.29 -3.27
N GLN A 88 -11.09 -1.29 -2.60
CA GLN A 88 -11.22 0.12 -2.97
C GLN A 88 -10.66 0.40 -4.37
N ILE A 89 -9.47 -0.13 -4.70
CA ILE A 89 -8.85 0.05 -6.03
C ILE A 89 -9.74 -0.53 -7.13
N ARG A 90 -10.43 -1.64 -6.86
CA ARG A 90 -11.35 -2.27 -7.82
C ARG A 90 -12.69 -1.53 -7.96
N ASN A 91 -12.90 -0.45 -7.19
CA ASN A 91 -14.11 0.35 -7.16
C ASN A 91 -15.41 -0.46 -7.01
N LYS A 92 -15.36 -1.56 -6.23
CA LYS A 92 -16.55 -2.38 -5.97
C LYS A 92 -17.43 -1.70 -4.93
N ARG A 93 -18.76 -1.82 -5.09
CA ARG A 93 -19.71 -1.36 -4.07
C ARG A 93 -19.47 -2.13 -2.77
N MET A 94 -19.23 -1.40 -1.67
CA MET A 94 -19.01 -2.00 -0.36
C MET A 94 -20.36 -2.32 0.27
N ASN A 95 -20.62 -3.61 0.54
CA ASN A 95 -21.75 -4.00 1.39
C ASN A 95 -21.29 -4.17 2.85
N TRP A 96 -22.22 -4.11 3.80
CA TRP A 96 -21.91 -4.17 5.23
C TRP A 96 -21.17 -5.45 5.65
N ARG A 97 -21.51 -6.61 5.08
CA ARG A 97 -20.81 -7.88 5.36
C ARG A 97 -19.34 -7.83 4.95
N THR A 98 -19.07 -7.30 3.76
CA THR A 98 -17.71 -7.13 3.24
C THR A 98 -16.95 -6.10 4.07
N LEU A 99 -17.60 -5.00 4.43
CA LEU A 99 -17.02 -3.99 5.30
C LEU A 99 -16.60 -4.60 6.64
N LEU A 100 -17.50 -5.28 7.35
CA LEU A 100 -17.20 -5.93 8.63
C LEU A 100 -16.06 -6.96 8.53
N THR A 101 -16.02 -7.70 7.41
CA THR A 101 -14.96 -8.68 7.16
C THR A 101 -13.60 -8.02 7.00
N LEU A 102 -13.54 -6.90 6.27
CA LEU A 102 -12.31 -6.21 5.89
C LEU A 102 -11.90 -5.09 6.86
N LEU A 103 -12.77 -4.68 7.78
CA LEU A 103 -12.51 -3.60 8.71
C LEU A 103 -11.45 -3.99 9.75
N SER A 104 -10.59 -3.03 10.05
CA SER A 104 -9.56 -3.08 11.07
C SER A 104 -9.27 -1.67 11.58
N VAL A 105 -8.66 -1.55 12.76
CA VAL A 105 -8.20 -0.24 13.25
C VAL A 105 -7.26 0.45 12.25
N ARG A 106 -6.50 -0.31 11.46
CA ARG A 106 -5.54 0.22 10.48
C ARG A 106 -6.17 0.88 9.26
N ASN A 107 -7.42 0.57 8.92
CA ASN A 107 -8.13 1.16 7.79
C ASN A 107 -9.32 2.06 8.19
N SER A 108 -9.53 2.32 9.47
CA SER A 108 -10.62 3.19 9.96
C SER A 108 -10.51 4.63 9.44
N LYS A 109 -9.31 5.24 9.49
CA LYS A 109 -9.07 6.58 8.94
C LYS A 109 -9.38 6.65 7.44
N ARG A 110 -8.92 5.66 6.67
CA ARG A 110 -9.20 5.59 5.22
C ARG A 110 -10.67 5.40 4.90
N LEU A 111 -11.41 4.67 5.74
CA LEU A 111 -12.85 4.55 5.62
C LEU A 111 -13.52 5.91 5.88
N ALA A 112 -13.14 6.61 6.96
CA ALA A 112 -13.67 7.92 7.29
C ALA A 112 -13.40 8.94 6.18
N ASP A 113 -12.19 8.96 5.63
CA ASP A 113 -11.82 9.84 4.51
C ASP A 113 -12.68 9.52 3.25
N GLY A 114 -12.94 8.24 2.99
CA GLY A 114 -13.80 7.81 1.87
C GLY A 114 -15.29 8.13 2.04
N LEU A 115 -15.75 8.34 3.28
CA LEU A 115 -17.11 8.82 3.57
C LEU A 115 -17.22 10.34 3.48
N ARG A 116 -16.14 11.06 3.82
CA ARG A 116 -16.07 12.53 3.73
C ARG A 116 -15.91 13.07 2.31
N GLY A 117 -15.44 12.24 1.39
CA GLY A 117 -15.26 12.58 -0.04
C GLY A 117 -16.50 12.36 -0.91
N ARG A 118 -17.71 12.40 -0.32
CA ARG A 118 -18.99 12.41 -1.03
C ARG A 118 -19.80 13.63 -0.62
#